data_AF-A0A2E8NFG7-F1
#
_entry.id   AF-A0A2E8NFG7-F1
#
_cell.length_a   1.000
_cell.length_b   1.000
_cell.length_c   1.000
_cell.angle_alpha   90.00
_cell.angle_beta   90.00
_cell.angle_gamma   90.00
#
_symmetry.space_group_name_H-M   'P 1'
#
loop_
_entity.id
_entity.type
_entity.pdbx_description
1 polymer ?
#
loop_
_entity_poly.entity_id
_entity_poly.type
_entity_poly.pdbx_seq_one_letter_code
_entity_poly.pdbx_strand_id
1 'polypeptide(L)' 'MFVPLTIKDHLERADLVYGTRIGIIDEPDQPAQPMMAMTYSSFAAKAKAMAKGFEELG' A
#
# COMPACT_ATOMS: atom_id res chain seq x y z
N MET A 1 17.18 5.77 23.16
CA MET A 1 16.72 6.27 21.85
C MET A 1 15.29 5.82 21.67
N PHE A 2 14.35 6.74 21.42
CA PHE A 2 12.95 6.41 21.14
C PHE A 2 12.73 6.52 19.63
N VAL A 3 12.31 5.43 18.99
CA VAL A 3 11.97 5.41 17.56
C VAL A 3 10.48 5.17 17.44
N PRO A 4 9.69 6.15 16.97
CA PRO A 4 8.27 5.94 16.74
C PRO A 4 8.10 5.06 15.51
N LEU A 5 7.76 3.78 15.70
CA LEU A 5 7.38 2.89 14.62
C LEU A 5 5.96 3.24 14.19
N THR A 6 5.84 3.86 13.02
CA THR A 6 4.55 4.25 12.43
C THR A 6 4.05 3.19 11.45
N ILE A 7 2.78 3.29 11.08
CA ILE A 7 2.18 2.45 10.04
C ILE A 7 2.95 2.61 8.71
N LYS A 8 3.38 3.85 8.39
CA LYS A 8 4.16 4.13 7.18
C LYS A 8 5.47 3.33 7.17
N ASP A 9 6.18 3.27 8.29
CA ASP A 9 7.45 2.54 8.38
C ASP A 9 7.25 1.04 8.12
N HIS A 10 6.15 0.48 8.62
CA HIS A 10 5.82 -0.92 8.37
C HIS A 10 5.49 -1.20 6.90
N LEU A 11 4.77 -0.28 6.23
CA LEU A 11 4.44 -0.40 4.81
C LEU A 11 5.67 -0.21 3.91
N GLU A 12 6.55 0.74 4.22
CA GLU A 12 7.81 0.93 3.50
C GLU A 12 8.73 -0.29 3.64
N ARG A 13 8.77 -0.91 4.83
CA ARG A 13 9.51 -2.15 5.03
C ARG A 13 8.90 -3.31 4.26
N ALA A 14 7.57 -3.37 4.13
CA ALA A 14 6.90 -4.41 3.35
C ALA A 14 7.21 -4.29 1.85
N ASP A 15 7.23 -3.07 1.31
CA ASP A 15 7.69 -2.78 -0.05
C ASP A 15 9.15 -3.21 -0.26
N LEU A 16 10.04 -2.77 0.64
CA LEU A 16 11.48 -3.01 0.53
C LEU A 16 11.85 -4.50 0.62
N VAL A 17 11.27 -5.25 1.55
CA VAL A 17 11.67 -6.62 1.86
C VAL A 17 10.82 -7.65 1.12
N TYR A 18 9.54 -7.35 0.90
CA TYR A 18 8.55 -8.29 0.35
C TYR A 18 7.87 -7.76 -0.90
N GLY A 19 8.53 -6.91 -1.68
CA GLY A 19 7.93 -6.21 -2.82
C GLY A 19 7.18 -7.09 -3.83
N THR A 20 7.62 -8.34 -4.05
CA THR A 20 6.97 -9.29 -4.98
C THR A 20 5.85 -10.14 -4.33
N ARG A 21 5.69 -10.08 -3.01
CA ARG A 21 4.64 -10.81 -2.29
C ARG A 21 3.31 -10.08 -2.44
N ILE A 22 2.24 -10.85 -2.65
CA ILE A 22 0.87 -10.33 -2.59
C ILE A 22 0.61 -9.83 -1.18
N GLY A 23 0.32 -8.54 -1.07
CA GLY A 23 0.09 -7.85 0.20
C GLY A 23 -1.34 -7.32 0.36
N ILE A 24 -2.06 -7.18 -0.76
CA ILE A 24 -3.43 -6.68 -0.79
C ILE A 24 -4.27 -7.66 -1.62
N ILE A 25 -5.38 -8.10 -1.04
CA ILE A 25 -6.40 -8.90 -1.69
C ILE A 25 -7.75 -8.21 -1.50
N ASP A 26 -8.68 -8.49 -2.40
CA ASP A 26 -10.03 -7.99 -2.30
C ASP A 26 -10.89 -8.88 -1.37
N GLU A 27 -12.03 -8.34 -0.95
CA GLU A 27 -13.00 -9.08 -0.17
C GLU A 27 -13.67 -10.18 -1.03
N PRO A 28 -13.87 -11.40 -0.50
CA PRO A 28 -14.46 -12.50 -1.28
C PRO A 28 -15.91 -12.28 -1.73
N ASP A 29 -16.69 -11.53 -0.94
CA ASP A 29 -18.11 -11.24 -1.20
C ASP A 29 -18.32 -9.73 -1.24
N GLN A 30 -18.14 -9.12 -2.42
CA GLN A 30 -18.19 -7.68 -2.60
C GLN A 30 -19.09 -7.29 -3.79
N PRO A 31 -19.75 -6.12 -3.74
CA PRO A 31 -20.83 -5.76 -4.67
C PRO A 31 -20.36 -5.31 -6.06
N ALA A 32 -19.07 -5.02 -6.23
CA ALA A 32 -18.47 -4.56 -7.48
C ALA A 32 -17.59 -5.64 -8.12
N GLN A 33 -17.02 -5.34 -9.30
CA GLN A 33 -16.05 -6.24 -9.92
C GLN A 33 -14.82 -6.41 -9.03
N PRO A 34 -14.37 -7.66 -8.78
CA PRO A 34 -13.22 -7.92 -7.93
C PRO A 34 -11.96 -7.18 -8.37
N MET A 35 -11.29 -6.54 -7.43
CA MET A 35 -9.96 -5.98 -7.64
C MET A 35 -8.94 -7.13 -7.71
N MET A 36 -8.03 -7.06 -8.68
CA MET A 36 -6.92 -8.02 -8.76
C MET A 36 -6.02 -7.88 -7.53
N ALA A 37 -5.57 -9.01 -6.98
CA ALA A 37 -4.58 -9.05 -5.93
C ALA A 37 -3.33 -8.23 -6.32
N MET A 38 -2.79 -7.46 -5.37
CA MET A 38 -1.65 -6.57 -5.59
C MET A 38 -0.46 -6.96 -4.73
N THR A 39 0.73 -6.80 -5.29
CA THR A 39 1.98 -6.93 -4.54
C THR A 39 2.22 -5.71 -3.66
N TYR A 40 3.07 -5.86 -2.64
CA TYR A 40 3.46 -4.71 -1.82
C TYR A 40 4.10 -3.58 -2.62
N SER A 41 4.87 -3.90 -3.67
CA SER A 41 5.49 -2.88 -4.53
C SER A 41 4.49 -2.09 -5.37
N SER A 42 3.50 -2.76 -5.96
CA SER A 42 2.48 -2.07 -6.75
C SER A 42 1.55 -1.23 -5.87
N PHE A 43 1.24 -1.73 -4.67
CA PHE A 43 0.51 -0.96 -3.67
C PHE A 43 1.29 0.28 -3.22
N ALA A 44 2.58 0.15 -2.90
CA ALA A 44 3.42 1.28 -2.49
C ALA A 44 3.53 2.36 -3.59
N ALA A 45 3.64 1.96 -4.85
CA ALA A 45 3.63 2.89 -5.98
C ALA A 45 2.30 3.67 -6.07
N LYS A 46 1.16 2.99 -5.92
CA LYS A 46 -0.17 3.62 -5.91
C LYS A 46 -0.35 4.55 -4.71
N ALA A 47 0.09 4.15 -3.52
CA ALA A 47 0.02 4.98 -2.32
C ALA A 47 0.83 6.27 -2.47
N LYS A 48 2.04 6.21 -3.04
CA LYS A 48 2.86 7.40 -3.36
C LYS A 48 2.17 8.31 -4.39
N ALA A 49 1.55 7.74 -5.42
CA ALA A 49 0.79 8.52 -6.39
C ALA A 49 -0.44 9.20 -5.77
N MET A 50 -1.15 8.50 -4.87
CA MET A 50 -2.28 9.07 -4.12
C MET A 50 -1.83 10.21 -3.20
N ALA A 51 -0.71 10.03 -2.48
CA ALA A 51 -0.14 11.08 -1.63
C ALA A 51 0.18 12.34 -2.44
N LYS A 52 0.85 12.19 -3.60
CA LYS A 52 1.11 13.30 -4.51
C LYS A 52 -0.19 13.97 -4.98
N GLY A 53 -1.21 13.18 -5.33
CA GLY A 53 -2.52 13.72 -5.71
C GLY A 53 -3.18 14.53 -4.58
N PHE A 54 -3.05 14.10 -3.33
CA PHE A 54 -3.53 14.87 -2.19
C PHE A 54 -2.72 16.14 -1.94
N GLU A 55 -1.39 16.10 -2.08
CA GLU A 55 -0.55 17.30 -2.01
C GLU A 55 -0.97 18.37 -3.05
N GLU A 56 -1.42 17.95 -4.22
CA GLU A 56 -1.93 18.86 -5.27
C GLU A 56 -3.31 19.45 -4.93
N LEU A 57 -4.06 18.88 -3.97
CA LEU A 57 -5.37 19.37 -3.54
C LEU A 57 -5.32 20.33 -2.33
N GLY A 58 -4.18 20.44 -1.66
CA GLY A 58 -3.94 21.32 -0.50
C GLY A 58 -4.05 20.63 0.85
#